data_AF-A0A1V5QFY0-F1
#
_entry.id   AF-A0A1V5QFY0-F1
#
_cell.length_a   1.000
_cell.length_b   1.000
_cell.length_c   1.000
_cell.angle_alpha   90.00
_cell.angle_beta   90.00
_cell.angle_gamma   90.00
#
_symmetry.space_group_name_H-M   'P 1'
#
loop_
_entity.id
_entity.type
_entity.pdbx_description
1 polymer ?
#
loop_
_entity_poly.entity_id
_entity_poly.type
_entity_poly.pdbx_seq_one_letter_code
_entity_poly.pdbx_strand_id
1 'polypeptide(L)'
;MADFYEAFEKTLRKEGGYQLTNIKNDLGGQTYAGIARTKNPHWPGWIYVDRGDAPPADVVRDFYRANYWAPLYCDRLPQAIAEDIYDFAVNAGVSVSAKLAQVVARVTPDGVIGPKTIEALSCLSPDAFRPAFALAKIARYRDIVMRNRSQGKFLLGWINRTLEALQ
;
A
#
# COMPACT_ATOMS: atom_id res chain seq x y z
N MET A 1 13.71 9.30 10.84
CA MET A 1 12.67 9.59 9.83
C MET A 1 12.82 8.58 8.72
N ALA A 2 11.71 8.08 8.17
CA ALA A 2 11.74 7.00 7.19
C ALA A 2 12.11 7.51 5.78
N ASP A 3 12.87 6.71 5.05
CA ASP A 3 13.25 6.93 3.66
C ASP A 3 12.21 6.30 2.71
N PHE A 4 11.62 7.15 1.87
CA PHE A 4 10.64 6.73 0.88
C PHE A 4 11.24 5.88 -0.25
N TYR A 5 12.48 6.17 -0.67
CA TYR A 5 13.06 5.54 -1.85
C TYR A 5 13.25 4.04 -1.62
N GLU A 6 13.78 3.67 -0.46
CA GLU A 6 13.95 2.27 -0.08
C GLU A 6 12.60 1.53 -0.03
N ALA A 7 11.59 2.14 0.59
CA ALA A 7 10.25 1.59 0.70
C ALA A 7 9.59 1.42 -0.68
N PHE A 8 9.70 2.44 -1.52
CA PHE A 8 9.16 2.45 -2.88
C PHE A 8 9.74 1.33 -3.73
N GLU A 9 11.07 1.15 -3.75
CA GLU A 9 11.73 0.11 -4.55
C GLU A 9 11.36 -1.31 -4.09
N LYS A 10 11.13 -1.51 -2.79
CA LYS A 10 10.62 -2.79 -2.26
C LYS A 10 9.19 -3.06 -2.74
N THR A 11 8.30 -2.08 -2.59
CA THR A 11 6.89 -2.23 -3.00
C THR A 11 6.75 -2.36 -4.51
N LEU A 12 7.46 -1.55 -5.30
CA LEU A 12 7.35 -1.60 -6.76
C LEU A 12 7.81 -2.95 -7.33
N ARG A 13 8.85 -3.56 -6.76
CA ARG A 13 9.27 -4.92 -7.15
C ARG A 13 8.17 -5.96 -6.93
N LYS A 14 7.40 -5.85 -5.84
CA LYS A 14 6.25 -6.73 -5.58
C LYS A 14 5.10 -6.48 -6.57
N GLU A 15 4.91 -5.23 -6.99
CA GLU A 15 3.88 -4.82 -7.97
C GLU A 15 4.27 -5.13 -9.44
N GLY A 16 5.44 -5.74 -9.68
CA GLY A 16 5.88 -6.15 -11.02
C GLY A 16 6.82 -5.19 -11.73
N GLY A 17 7.26 -4.12 -11.06
CA GLY A 17 8.25 -3.19 -11.59
C GLY A 17 7.72 -2.22 -12.65
N TYR A 18 8.63 -1.56 -13.37
CA TYR A 18 8.34 -0.60 -14.43
C TYR A 18 7.86 -1.26 -15.73
N GLN A 19 6.67 -1.87 -15.69
CA GLN A 19 6.10 -2.60 -16.82
C GLN A 19 4.76 -2.02 -17.25
N LEU A 20 4.57 -1.90 -18.57
CA LEU A 20 3.27 -1.63 -19.18
C LEU A 20 2.56 -2.96 -19.41
N THR A 21 1.37 -3.11 -18.83
CA THR A 21 0.46 -4.22 -19.11
C THR A 21 -0.83 -3.70 -19.73
N ASN A 22 -1.36 -4.46 -20.68
CA ASN A 22 -2.64 -4.18 -21.32
C ASN A 22 -3.39 -5.52 -21.46
N ILE A 23 -4.25 -5.82 -20.49
CA ILE A 23 -4.96 -7.09 -20.44
C ILE A 23 -6.19 -6.99 -21.36
N LYS A 24 -6.20 -7.82 -22.41
CA LYS A 24 -7.32 -7.90 -23.36
C LYS A 24 -8.60 -8.29 -22.59
N ASN A 25 -9.67 -7.49 -22.74
CA ASN A 25 -10.96 -7.60 -22.02
C ASN A 25 -10.96 -7.14 -20.55
N ASP A 26 -9.93 -6.46 -20.06
CA ASP A 26 -9.98 -5.80 -18.75
C ASP A 26 -10.62 -4.41 -18.84
N LEU A 27 -11.57 -4.13 -17.94
CA LEU A 27 -12.17 -2.81 -17.74
C LEU A 27 -11.14 -1.78 -17.24
N GLY A 28 -10.01 -2.23 -16.67
CA GLY A 28 -8.96 -1.41 -16.09
C GLY A 28 -8.09 -0.63 -17.10
N GLY A 29 -8.06 -1.07 -18.36
CA GLY A 29 -7.22 -0.47 -19.41
C GLY A 29 -5.72 -0.68 -19.16
N GLN A 30 -4.90 0.15 -19.81
CA GLN A 30 -3.44 0.12 -19.63
C GLN A 30 -3.04 0.37 -18.16
N THR A 31 -2.11 -0.44 -17.66
CA THR A 31 -1.49 -0.25 -16.34
C THR A 31 0.02 -0.17 -16.51
N TYR A 32 0.62 0.89 -15.99
CA TYR A 32 2.08 1.05 -16.00
C TYR A 32 2.59 1.15 -14.58
N ALA A 33 3.54 0.29 -14.19
CA ALA A 33 4.15 0.32 -12.86
C ALA A 33 3.11 0.31 -11.71
N GLY A 34 2.07 -0.52 -11.84
CA GLY A 34 0.94 -0.59 -10.89
C GLY A 34 -0.09 0.54 -11.00
N ILE A 35 0.15 1.57 -11.83
CA ILE A 35 -0.73 2.72 -12.01
C ILE A 35 -1.71 2.43 -13.16
N ALA A 36 -2.98 2.17 -12.82
CA ALA A 36 -4.04 1.91 -13.81
C ALA A 36 -4.58 3.21 -14.42
N ARG A 37 -4.70 3.27 -15.76
CA ARG A 37 -5.12 4.47 -16.50
C ARG A 37 -6.54 4.89 -16.18
N THR A 38 -7.45 3.94 -16.04
CA THR A 38 -8.86 4.21 -15.73
C THR A 38 -9.07 4.83 -14.35
N LYS A 39 -8.24 4.45 -13.37
CA LYS A 39 -8.27 5.04 -12.02
C LYS A 39 -7.51 6.36 -11.93
N ASN A 40 -6.49 6.53 -12.77
CA ASN A 40 -5.59 7.68 -12.76
C ASN A 40 -5.48 8.32 -14.16
N PRO A 41 -6.57 8.79 -14.78
CA PRO A 41 -6.57 9.22 -16.18
C PRO A 41 -5.69 10.45 -16.42
N HIS A 42 -5.46 11.26 -15.39
CA HIS A 42 -4.66 12.47 -15.45
C HIS A 42 -3.20 12.28 -14.98
N TRP A 43 -2.76 11.04 -14.75
CA TRP A 43 -1.36 10.81 -14.35
C TRP A 43 -0.42 11.20 -15.50
N PRO A 44 0.59 12.07 -15.27
CA PRO A 44 1.47 12.59 -16.34
C PRO A 44 2.23 11.50 -17.12
N GLY A 45 2.45 10.33 -16.51
CA GLY A 45 3.12 9.20 -17.16
C GLY A 45 2.43 8.73 -18.45
N TRP A 46 1.11 8.94 -18.59
CA TRP A 46 0.40 8.54 -19.81
C TRP A 46 0.89 9.24 -21.07
N ILE A 47 1.43 10.46 -20.95
CA ILE A 47 2.01 11.20 -22.10
C ILE A 47 3.18 10.43 -22.72
N TYR A 48 3.99 9.77 -21.89
CA TYR A 48 5.13 8.96 -22.35
C TYR A 48 4.64 7.65 -22.95
N VAL A 49 3.74 6.95 -22.24
CA VAL A 49 3.15 5.69 -22.71
C VAL A 49 2.48 5.86 -24.08
N ASP A 50 1.74 6.95 -24.28
CA ASP A 50 1.04 7.24 -25.54
C ASP A 50 1.99 7.53 -26.71
N ARG A 51 3.23 7.96 -26.42
CA ARG A 51 4.30 8.13 -27.41
C ARG A 51 5.09 6.84 -27.67
N GLY A 52 4.82 5.77 -26.91
CA GLY A 52 5.59 4.53 -26.95
C GLY A 52 6.85 4.54 -26.08
N ASP A 53 7.01 5.57 -25.24
CA ASP A 53 8.16 5.72 -24.34
C ASP A 53 7.86 5.16 -22.94
N ALA A 54 8.90 4.80 -22.20
CA ALA A 54 8.79 4.53 -20.78
C ALA A 54 8.71 5.86 -19.99
N PRO A 55 7.70 6.05 -19.12
CA PRO A 55 7.68 7.12 -18.14
C PRO A 55 8.98 7.19 -17.31
N PRO A 56 9.50 8.39 -17.01
CA PRO A 56 10.61 8.55 -16.10
C PRO A 56 10.30 7.96 -14.72
N ALA A 57 11.31 7.38 -14.06
CA ALA A 57 11.17 6.75 -12.74
C ALA A 57 10.57 7.71 -11.70
N ASP A 58 10.97 8.98 -11.78
CA ASP A 58 10.56 10.09 -10.91
C ASP A 58 9.05 10.33 -10.98
N VAL A 59 8.45 10.25 -12.18
CA VAL A 59 7.01 10.45 -12.39
C VAL A 59 6.18 9.34 -11.72
N VAL A 60 6.73 8.12 -11.65
CA VAL A 60 6.12 7.01 -10.90
C VAL A 60 6.33 7.21 -9.40
N ARG A 61 7.56 7.55 -8.97
CA ARG A 61 7.87 7.79 -7.55
C ARG A 61 7.00 8.89 -6.95
N ASP A 62 6.82 10.00 -7.65
CA ASP A 62 6.00 11.12 -7.20
C ASP A 62 4.53 10.71 -7.04
N PHE A 63 4.02 9.87 -7.95
CA PHE A 63 2.68 9.30 -7.82
C PHE A 63 2.55 8.51 -6.52
N TYR A 64 3.46 7.58 -6.25
CA TYR A 64 3.40 6.76 -5.04
C TYR A 64 3.60 7.57 -3.75
N ARG A 65 4.51 8.55 -3.80
CA ARG A 65 4.77 9.44 -2.67
C ARG A 65 3.52 10.26 -2.32
N ALA A 66 2.91 10.90 -3.31
CA ALA A 66 1.76 11.78 -3.11
C ALA A 66 0.49 11.02 -2.71
N ASN A 67 0.26 9.83 -3.29
CA ASN A 67 -1.00 9.11 -3.11
C ASN A 67 -1.00 8.13 -1.93
N TYR A 68 0.17 7.68 -1.46
CA TYR A 68 0.25 6.65 -0.40
C TYR A 68 1.18 7.04 0.74
N TRP A 69 2.40 7.50 0.47
CA TRP A 69 3.40 7.77 1.52
C TRP A 69 3.10 9.05 2.34
N ALA A 70 2.93 10.17 1.66
CA ALA A 70 2.72 11.47 2.29
C ALA A 70 1.39 11.54 3.09
N PRO A 71 0.26 11.00 2.60
CA PRO A 71 -0.99 10.97 3.37
C PRO A 71 -0.90 10.19 4.69
N LEU A 72 0.05 9.27 4.80
CA LEU A 72 0.32 8.49 6.01
C LEU A 72 1.37 9.13 6.93
N TYR A 73 1.95 10.27 6.53
CA TYR A 73 3.08 10.90 7.22
C TYR A 73 4.24 9.91 7.49
N CYS A 74 4.47 8.98 6.55
CA CYS A 74 5.47 7.92 6.70
C CYS A 74 6.87 8.45 7.02
N ASP A 75 7.25 9.63 6.51
CA ASP A 75 8.52 10.29 6.83
C ASP A 75 8.72 10.49 8.34
N ARG A 76 7.64 10.61 9.11
CA ARG A 76 7.65 10.85 10.57
C ARG A 76 7.59 9.57 11.41
N LEU A 77 7.58 8.40 10.78
CA LEU A 77 7.49 7.11 11.46
C LEU A 77 8.84 6.38 11.46
N PRO A 78 9.03 5.36 12.31
CA PRO A 78 10.15 4.42 12.18
C PRO A 78 10.10 3.70 10.82
N GLN A 79 11.26 3.48 10.19
CA GLN A 79 11.39 2.93 8.82
C GLN A 79 10.52 1.69 8.60
N ALA A 80 10.69 0.66 9.43
CA ALA A 80 9.99 -0.61 9.25
C ALA A 80 8.46 -0.48 9.36
N ILE A 81 7.97 0.39 10.27
CA ILE A 81 6.54 0.67 10.44
C ILE A 81 6.01 1.45 9.23
N ALA A 82 6.76 2.46 8.77
CA ALA A 82 6.42 3.24 7.59
C ALA A 82 6.29 2.36 6.35
N GLU A 83 7.24 1.44 6.14
CA GLU A 83 7.24 0.46 5.05
C GLU A 83 6.01 -0.44 5.09
N ASP A 84 5.68 -1.02 6.25
CA ASP A 84 4.54 -1.94 6.38
C ASP A 84 3.19 -1.25 6.11
N ILE A 85 2.99 -0.04 6.64
CA ILE A 85 1.74 0.70 6.46
C ILE A 85 1.63 1.20 5.01
N TYR A 86 2.73 1.67 4.42
CA TYR A 86 2.79 2.12 3.02
C TYR A 86 2.50 0.97 2.04
N ASP A 87 3.20 -0.17 2.18
CA ASP A 87 3.06 -1.34 1.31
C ASP A 87 1.60 -1.84 1.33
N PHE A 88 1.01 -1.91 2.52
CA PHE A 88 -0.39 -2.30 2.63
C PHE A 88 -1.36 -1.24 2.11
N ALA A 89 -1.03 0.06 2.20
CA ALA A 89 -1.86 1.13 1.65
C ALA A 89 -1.91 1.12 0.13
N VAL A 90 -0.82 0.72 -0.56
CA VAL A 90 -0.82 0.52 -2.01
C VAL A 90 -1.86 -0.55 -2.41
N ASN A 91 -1.96 -1.62 -1.63
CA ASN A 91 -2.90 -2.71 -1.90
C ASN A 91 -4.35 -2.42 -1.47
N ALA A 92 -4.54 -1.86 -0.28
CA ALA A 92 -5.84 -1.77 0.39
C ALA A 92 -6.38 -0.35 0.56
N GLY A 93 -5.60 0.66 0.19
CA GLY A 93 -5.90 2.09 0.34
C GLY A 93 -5.38 2.69 1.65
N VAL A 94 -5.03 3.98 1.59
CA VAL A 94 -4.47 4.78 2.70
C VAL A 94 -5.31 4.70 3.98
N SER A 95 -6.60 5.04 3.89
CA SER A 95 -7.48 5.09 5.08
C SER A 95 -7.61 3.71 5.74
N VAL A 96 -7.65 2.64 4.96
CA VAL A 96 -7.73 1.28 5.49
C VAL A 96 -6.46 0.90 6.22
N SER A 97 -5.30 1.15 5.61
CA SER A 97 -4.01 0.86 6.22
C SER A 97 -3.81 1.66 7.52
N ALA A 98 -4.12 2.96 7.48
CA ALA A 98 -4.08 3.83 8.65
C ALA A 98 -4.97 3.32 9.79
N LYS A 99 -6.21 2.89 9.50
CA LYS A 99 -7.12 2.34 10.53
C LYS A 99 -6.55 1.11 11.22
N LEU A 100 -5.98 0.18 10.45
CA LEU A 100 -5.38 -1.02 11.05
C LEU A 100 -4.14 -0.68 11.88
N ALA A 101 -3.31 0.27 11.43
CA ALA A 101 -2.16 0.74 12.19
C ALA A 101 -2.59 1.41 13.51
N GLN A 102 -3.66 2.21 13.47
CA GLN A 102 -4.25 2.85 14.66
C GLN A 102 -4.82 1.82 15.65
N VAL A 103 -5.46 0.75 15.17
CA VAL A 103 -5.89 -0.38 16.02
C VAL A 103 -4.70 -1.00 16.74
N VAL A 104 -3.60 -1.26 16.03
CA VAL A 104 -2.36 -1.82 16.63
C VAL A 104 -1.76 -0.86 17.65
N ALA A 105 -1.70 0.44 17.32
CA ALA A 105 -1.22 1.50 18.19
C ALA A 105 -2.18 1.84 19.35
N ARG A 106 -3.35 1.20 19.41
CA ARG A 106 -4.39 1.43 20.44
C ARG A 106 -4.85 2.88 20.54
N VAL A 107 -4.92 3.56 19.40
CA VAL A 107 -5.53 4.90 19.25
C VAL A 107 -6.83 4.80 18.46
N THR A 108 -7.60 5.89 18.40
CA THR A 108 -8.85 5.93 17.64
C THR A 108 -8.61 5.59 16.16
N PRO A 109 -9.29 4.59 15.58
CA PRO A 109 -9.10 4.16 14.20
C PRO A 109 -9.95 5.00 13.21
N ASP A 110 -9.67 6.30 13.13
CA ASP A 110 -10.35 7.23 12.22
C ASP A 110 -9.83 7.15 10.77
N GLY A 111 -8.66 6.55 10.56
CA GLY A 111 -8.01 6.40 9.26
C GLY A 111 -7.21 7.61 8.81
N VAL A 112 -6.92 8.55 9.72
CA VAL A 112 -6.09 9.73 9.49
C VAL A 112 -4.91 9.69 10.44
N ILE A 113 -3.70 9.53 9.91
CA ILE A 113 -2.49 9.54 10.74
C ILE A 113 -2.22 10.99 11.17
N GLY A 114 -2.44 11.29 12.44
CA GLY A 114 -2.14 12.58 13.06
C GLY A 114 -1.08 12.47 14.16
N PRO A 115 -0.77 13.58 14.86
CA PRO A 115 0.28 13.61 15.90
C PRO A 115 0.17 12.50 16.95
N LYS A 116 -1.04 12.20 17.43
CA LYS A 116 -1.29 11.12 18.42
C LYS A 116 -0.97 9.74 17.87
N THR A 117 -1.32 9.48 16.60
CA THR A 117 -1.01 8.21 15.93
C THR A 117 0.49 8.08 15.71
N ILE A 118 1.16 9.16 15.28
CA ILE A 118 2.62 9.18 15.08
C ILE A 118 3.35 8.90 16.38
N GLU A 119 2.97 9.56 17.47
CA GLU A 119 3.54 9.34 18.81
C GLU A 119 3.38 7.87 19.23
N ALA A 120 2.17 7.33 19.16
CA ALA A 120 1.89 5.96 19.57
C ALA A 120 2.65 4.92 18.71
N LEU A 121 2.69 5.11 17.39
CA LEU A 121 3.46 4.24 16.49
C LEU A 121 4.96 4.34 16.71
N SER A 122 5.48 5.52 17.05
CA SER A 122 6.93 5.72 17.31
C SER A 122 7.40 5.02 18.58
N CYS A 123 6.49 4.72 19.51
CA CYS A 123 6.79 3.97 20.74
C CYS A 123 6.75 2.44 20.55
N LEU A 124 6.31 1.94 19.40
CA LEU A 124 6.26 0.50 19.13
C LEU A 124 7.58 0.02 18.53
N SER A 125 8.06 -1.14 18.98
CA SER A 125 9.13 -1.84 18.26
C SER A 125 8.57 -2.48 16.98
N PRO A 126 9.35 -2.53 15.89
CA PRO A 126 8.96 -3.24 14.67
C PRO A 126 8.57 -4.71 14.93
N ASP A 127 9.29 -5.40 15.82
CA ASP A 127 9.05 -6.80 16.19
C ASP A 127 7.70 -7.02 16.87
N ALA A 128 7.18 -6.00 17.57
CA ALA A 128 5.83 -6.03 18.14
C ALA A 128 4.77 -5.58 17.12
N PHE A 129 5.07 -4.55 16.34
CA PHE A 129 4.12 -3.95 15.39
C PHE A 129 3.78 -4.90 14.25
N ARG A 130 4.80 -5.48 13.58
CA ARG A 130 4.64 -6.24 12.35
C ARG A 130 3.73 -7.47 12.50
N PRO A 131 3.88 -8.36 13.50
CA PRO A 131 2.95 -9.47 13.72
C PRO A 131 1.54 -8.99 14.11
N ALA A 132 1.43 -7.93 14.93
CA ALA A 132 0.13 -7.36 15.30
C ALA A 132 -0.61 -6.78 14.07
N PHE A 133 0.11 -6.11 13.18
CA PHE A 133 -0.42 -5.57 11.94
C PHE A 133 -0.81 -6.68 10.95
N ALA A 134 -0.03 -7.77 10.87
CA ALA A 134 -0.41 -8.95 10.12
C ALA A 134 -1.73 -9.59 10.62
N LEU A 135 -1.89 -9.73 11.94
CA LEU A 135 -3.14 -10.19 12.53
C LEU A 135 -4.32 -9.25 12.22
N ALA A 136 -4.10 -7.93 12.28
CA ALA A 136 -5.11 -6.95 11.89
C ALA A 136 -5.54 -7.09 10.42
N LYS A 137 -4.58 -7.32 9.51
CA LYS A 137 -4.85 -7.60 8.08
C LYS A 137 -5.68 -8.88 7.91
N ILE A 138 -5.31 -9.97 8.59
CA ILE A 138 -6.04 -11.25 8.54
C ILE A 138 -7.47 -11.09 9.07
N ALA A 139 -7.65 -10.39 10.20
CA ALA A 139 -8.97 -10.10 10.75
C ALA A 139 -9.84 -9.31 9.76
N ARG A 140 -9.25 -8.32 9.06
CA ARG A 140 -9.95 -7.60 7.99
C ARG A 140 -10.36 -8.52 6.84
N TYR A 141 -9.48 -9.40 6.37
CA TYR A 141 -9.81 -10.33 5.28
C TYR A 141 -10.96 -11.26 5.65
N ARG A 142 -10.95 -11.78 6.88
CA ARG A 142 -12.10 -12.52 7.45
C ARG A 142 -13.37 -11.68 7.36
N ASP A 143 -13.35 -10.42 7.79
CA ASP A 143 -14.54 -9.55 7.78
C ASP A 143 -15.05 -9.26 6.36
N ILE A 144 -14.15 -9.10 5.39
CA ILE A 144 -14.51 -8.96 3.97
C ILE A 144 -15.29 -10.20 3.50
N VAL A 145 -14.78 -11.40 3.79
CA VAL A 145 -15.42 -12.66 3.39
C VAL A 145 -16.73 -12.88 4.15
N MET A 146 -16.81 -12.49 5.42
CA MET A 146 -18.05 -12.57 6.19
C MET A 146 -19.15 -11.67 5.62
N ARG A 147 -18.80 -10.49 5.13
CA ARG A 147 -19.74 -9.56 4.48
C ARG A 147 -20.10 -9.99 3.05
N ASN A 148 -19.14 -10.55 2.32
CA ASN A 148 -19.36 -11.07 0.97
C ASN A 148 -18.65 -12.41 0.78
N ARG A 149 -19.41 -13.51 0.89
CA ARG A 149 -18.89 -14.88 0.78
C ARG A 149 -18.25 -15.19 -0.56
N SER A 150 -18.61 -14.48 -1.64
CA SER A 150 -18.00 -14.68 -2.97
C SER A 150 -16.50 -14.38 -3.00
N GLN A 151 -16.00 -13.60 -2.02
CA GLN A 151 -14.59 -13.26 -1.89
C GLN A 151 -13.75 -14.39 -1.28
N GLY A 152 -14.37 -15.45 -0.75
CA GLY A 152 -13.69 -16.56 -0.08
C GLY A 152 -12.60 -17.22 -0.94
N LYS A 153 -12.76 -17.24 -2.27
CA LYS A 153 -11.76 -17.76 -3.21
C LYS A 153 -10.40 -17.06 -3.16
N PHE A 154 -10.35 -15.81 -2.67
CA PHE A 154 -9.10 -15.03 -2.57
C PHE A 154 -8.44 -15.11 -1.19
N LEU A 155 -9.15 -15.62 -0.18
CA LEU A 155 -8.74 -15.54 1.22
C LEU A 155 -7.39 -16.21 1.49
N LEU A 156 -7.19 -17.42 0.96
CA LEU A 156 -5.93 -18.15 1.14
C LEU A 156 -4.75 -17.37 0.56
N GLY A 157 -4.91 -16.77 -0.62
CA GLY A 157 -3.87 -15.94 -1.23
C GLY A 157 -3.55 -14.68 -0.41
N TRP A 158 -4.56 -14.04 0.19
CA TRP A 158 -4.34 -12.90 1.08
C TRP A 158 -3.59 -13.27 2.36
N ILE A 159 -3.92 -14.42 2.96
CA ILE A 159 -3.25 -14.93 4.17
C ILE A 159 -1.80 -15.30 3.85
N ASN A 160 -1.56 -16.07 2.78
CA ASN A 160 -0.21 -16.51 2.42
C ASN A 160 0.73 -15.32 2.20
N ARG A 161 0.33 -14.33 1.39
CA ARG A 161 1.13 -13.11 1.19
C ARG A 161 1.38 -12.32 2.48
N THR A 162 0.43 -12.36 3.42
CA THR A 162 0.58 -11.68 4.71
C THR A 162 1.58 -12.41 5.61
N LEU A 163 1.61 -13.74 5.58
CA LEU A 163 2.53 -14.57 6.37
C LEU A 163 3.94 -14.62 5.78
N GLU A 164 4.08 -14.66 4.45
CA GLU A 164 5.36 -14.58 3.75
C GLU A 164 6.12 -13.29 4.11
N ALA A 165 5.40 -12.18 4.33
CA ALA A 165 5.99 -10.92 4.75
C ALA A 165 6.51 -10.91 6.21
N LEU A 166 6.29 -11.98 6.98
CA LEU A 166 6.81 -12.15 8.35
C LEU A 166 8.06 -13.03 8.42
N GLN A 167 8.43 -13.70 7.32
CA GLN A 167 9.59 -14.60 7.22
C GLN A 167 10.81 -13.85 6.67
#